data_AF-A0A2S9GP13-F1
#
_entry.id   AF-A0A2S9GP13-F1
#
_cell.length_a   1.000
_cell.length_b   1.000
_cell.length_c   1.000
_cell.angle_alpha   90.00
_cell.angle_beta   90.00
_cell.angle_gamma   90.00
#
_symmetry.space_group_name_H-M   'P 1'
#
loop_
_entity.id
_entity.type
_entity.pdbx_description
1 polymer ?
#
loop_
_entity_poly.entity_id
_entity_poly.type
_entity_poly.pdbx_seq_one_letter_code
_entity_poly.pdbx_strand_id
1 'polypeptide(L)' 'MQPRVPYPEPVHGDGDGWVVSAGGAAYWGRYGAAGLLVRALRPDGSAAVLLQHRAPWSHQGGTWGLPGG' A
#
# COMPACT_ATOMS: atom_id res chain seq x y z
N MET A 1 27.09 24.58 -10.29
CA MET A 1 26.27 23.41 -10.69
C MET A 1 24.97 23.49 -9.90
N GLN A 2 23.84 23.68 -10.58
CA GLN A 2 22.54 23.86 -9.93
C GLN A 2 21.85 22.50 -9.79
N PRO A 3 21.31 22.13 -8.61
CA PRO A 3 20.67 20.83 -8.43
C PRO A 3 19.42 20.74 -9.30
N ARG A 4 19.28 19.65 -10.07
CA ARG A 4 18.07 19.36 -10.84
C ARG A 4 16.96 19.00 -9.85
N VAL A 5 15.93 19.85 -9.75
CA VAL A 5 14.71 19.52 -9.01
C VAL A 5 13.94 18.49 -9.85
N PRO A 6 13.67 17.27 -9.34
CA PRO A 6 13.12 16.17 -10.16
C PRO A 6 11.66 16.39 -10.59
N TYR A 7 10.96 17.36 -9.98
CA TYR A 7 9.56 17.63 -10.23
C TYR A 7 9.32 19.14 -10.37
N PRO A 8 8.64 19.60 -11.43
CA PRO A 8 8.41 21.03 -11.70
C PRO A 8 7.40 21.68 -10.77
N GLU A 9 6.56 20.88 -10.09
CA GLU A 9 5.59 21.34 -9.11
C GLU A 9 5.90 20.74 -7.72
N PRO A 10 5.76 21.50 -6.62
CA PRO A 10 5.88 20.95 -5.27
C PRO A 10 4.84 19.85 -5.06
N VAL A 11 5.29 18.63 -4.72
CA VAL A 11 4.39 17.55 -4.30
C VAL A 11 3.67 18.02 -3.03
N HIS A 12 2.36 18.24 -3.10
CA HIS A 12 1.58 18.76 -1.98
C HIS A 12 1.31 17.64 -0.96
N GLY A 13 2.29 17.43 -0.06
CA GLY A 13 2.27 16.39 0.98
C GLY A 13 2.65 15.00 0.46
N ASP A 14 3.24 14.19 1.33
CA ASP A 14 3.65 12.79 1.11
C ASP A 14 2.47 11.80 0.90
N GLY A 15 1.24 12.22 1.18
CA GLY A 15 0.06 11.36 1.14
C GLY A 15 -0.24 10.65 2.47
N ASP A 16 0.59 10.84 3.50
CA ASP A 16 0.38 10.25 4.81
C ASP A 16 -0.81 10.89 5.52
N GLY A 17 -1.68 10.05 6.08
CA GLY A 17 -2.83 10.51 6.84
C GLY A 17 -4.08 9.67 6.62
N TRP A 18 -5.09 9.97 7.41
CA TRP A 18 -6.37 9.28 7.41
C TRP A 18 -7.38 9.96 6.48
N VAL A 19 -8.19 9.16 5.79
CA VAL A 19 -9.42 9.57 5.12
C VAL A 19 -10.59 8.76 5.65
N VAL A 20 -11.75 9.39 5.77
CA VAL A 20 -12.98 8.73 6.25
C VAL A 20 -13.92 8.57 5.06
N SER A 21 -14.36 7.34 4.81
CA SER A 21 -15.33 7.06 3.74
C SER A 21 -16.72 7.59 4.11
N ALA A 22 -17.62 7.66 3.13
CA ALA A 22 -19.03 7.99 3.37
C ALA A 22 -19.71 7.03 4.37
N GLY A 23 -19.19 5.81 4.53
CA GLY A 23 -19.66 4.83 5.51
C GLY A 23 -19.00 4.94 6.89
N GLY A 24 -18.15 5.94 7.13
CA GLY A 24 -17.51 6.18 8.43
C GLY A 24 -16.25 5.34 8.70
N ALA A 25 -15.82 4.49 7.77
CA ALA A 25 -14.58 3.74 7.91
C ALA A 25 -13.36 4.62 7.63
N ALA A 26 -12.31 4.48 8.44
CA ALA A 26 -11.05 5.21 8.28
C ALA A 26 -10.03 4.39 7.47
N TYR A 27 -9.35 5.04 6.53
CA TYR A 27 -8.31 4.45 5.69
C TYR A 27 -7.05 5.31 5.74
N TRP A 28 -5.89 4.67 5.85
CA TRP A 28 -4.60 5.34 5.75
C TRP A 28 -4.20 5.49 4.28
N GLY A 29 -3.61 6.64 3.93
CA GLY A 29 -3.21 7.00 2.57
C GLY A 29 -4.24 7.92 1.92
N ARG A 30 -3.96 9.22 1.92
CA ARG A 30 -4.89 10.27 1.44
C ARG A 30 -5.29 10.11 -0.02
N TYR A 31 -4.44 9.50 -0.82
CA TYR A 31 -4.62 9.33 -2.26
C TYR A 31 -4.89 7.87 -2.66
N GLY A 32 -5.18 7.01 -1.68
CA GLY A 32 -5.29 5.57 -1.87
C GLY A 32 -3.93 4.86 -1.85
N ALA A 33 -3.96 3.58 -2.20
CA ALA A 33 -2.80 2.69 -2.19
C ALA A 33 -2.85 1.77 -3.41
N ALA A 34 -1.69 1.34 -3.90
CA ALA A 34 -1.56 0.32 -4.93
C ALA A 34 -0.93 -0.95 -4.34
N GLY A 35 -1.35 -2.12 -4.85
CA GLY A 35 -0.86 -3.42 -4.38
C GLY A 35 -0.55 -4.37 -5.52
N LEU A 36 0.32 -5.34 -5.24
CA LEU A 36 0.70 -6.40 -6.18
C LEU A 36 0.05 -7.72 -5.76
N LEU A 37 -0.65 -8.36 -6.71
CA LEU A 37 -1.12 -9.74 -6.56
C LEU A 37 -0.14 -10.69 -7.26
N VAL A 38 0.86 -11.16 -6.52
CA VAL A 38 1.83 -12.12 -7.03
C VAL A 38 1.28 -13.53 -6.86
N ARG A 39 1.13 -14.26 -7.97
CA ARG A 39 0.68 -15.65 -7.99
C ARG A 39 1.71 -16.58 -8.61
N ALA A 40 1.79 -17.80 -8.10
CA ALA A 40 2.62 -18.88 -8.65
C ALA A 40 1.84 -20.19 -8.72
N LEU A 41 2.23 -21.09 -9.61
CA LEU A 41 1.73 -22.47 -9.60
C LEU A 41 2.59 -23.32 -8.65
N ARG A 42 1.95 -24.13 -7.82
CA ARG A 42 2.59 -25.13 -6.98
C ARG A 42 2.84 -26.43 -7.77
N PRO A 43 3.69 -27.35 -7.28
CA PRO A 43 3.94 -28.63 -7.92
C PRO A 43 2.68 -29.48 -8.16
N ASP A 44 1.64 -29.30 -7.34
CA ASP A 44 0.34 -29.97 -7.47
C ASP A 44 -0.62 -29.28 -8.45
N GLY A 45 -0.19 -28.22 -9.13
CA GLY A 45 -0.99 -27.44 -10.06
C GLY A 45 -1.90 -26.38 -9.39
N SER A 46 -1.93 -26.29 -8.05
CA SER A 46 -2.71 -25.28 -7.33
C SER A 46 -2.04 -23.89 -7.38
N ALA A 47 -2.84 -22.83 -7.24
CA ALA A 47 -2.32 -21.47 -7.17
C ALA A 47 -1.85 -21.12 -5.74
N ALA A 48 -0.64 -20.57 -5.64
CA ALA A 48 -0.11 -19.90 -4.47
C ALA A 48 -0.19 -18.38 -4.66
N VAL A 49 -0.46 -17.65 -3.58
CA VAL A 49 -0.42 -16.18 -3.54
C VAL A 49 0.55 -15.74 -2.45
N LEU A 50 1.40 -14.76 -2.77
CA LEU A 50 2.29 -14.16 -1.79
C LEU A 50 1.50 -13.18 -0.91
N LEU A 51 1.62 -13.34 0.40
CA LEU A 51 1.06 -12.43 1.40
C LEU A 51 2.16 -11.92 2.32
N GLN A 52 2.01 -10.69 2.80
CA GLN A 52 2.84 -10.08 3.82
C GLN A 52 2.07 -10.02 5.15
N HIS A 53 2.72 -10.43 6.24
CA HIS A 53 2.22 -10.20 7.59
C HIS A 53 2.52 -8.76 8.01
N ARG A 54 1.48 -8.01 8.36
CA ARG A 54 1.61 -6.58 8.69
C ARG A 54 2.11 -6.37 10.11
N ALA A 55 3.02 -5.42 10.28
CA ALA A 55 3.47 -5.00 11.59
C ALA A 55 2.28 -4.58 12.48
N PRO A 56 2.29 -4.87 13.79
CA PRO A 56 1.16 -4.59 14.67
C PRO A 56 0.71 -3.12 14.70
N TRP A 57 1.63 -2.19 14.47
CA TRP A 57 1.38 -0.74 14.51
C TRP A 57 0.89 -0.15 13.17
N SER A 58 0.72 -0.96 12.13
CA SER A 58 0.17 -0.52 10.85
C SER A 58 -1.37 -0.55 10.86
N HIS A 59 -1.99 0.17 9.91
CA HIS A 59 -3.43 0.00 9.66
C HIS A 59 -3.72 -1.49 9.33
N GLN A 60 -4.67 -2.10 10.04
CA GLN A 60 -4.96 -3.54 10.00
C GLN A 60 -3.73 -4.41 10.36
N GLY A 61 -2.91 -3.97 11.32
CA GLY A 61 -1.75 -4.72 11.82
C GLY A 61 -2.06 -6.12 12.33
N GLY A 62 -1.09 -7.03 12.26
CA GLY A 62 -1.24 -8.42 12.71
C GLY A 62 -2.01 -9.34 11.75
N THR A 63 -2.49 -8.82 10.62
CA THR A 63 -3.18 -9.61 9.59
C THR A 63 -2.28 -9.84 8.38
N TRP A 64 -2.63 -10.84 7.56
CA TRP A 64 -1.99 -11.09 6.27
C TRP A 64 -2.70 -10.30 5.18
N GLY A 65 -1.94 -9.68 4.28
CA GLY A 65 -2.49 -8.95 3.14
C GLY A 65 -1.56 -8.93 1.95
N LEU A 66 -2.06 -8.39 0.83
CA LEU A 66 -1.24 -8.19 -0.36
C LEU A 66 -0.17 -7.12 -0.08
N PRO A 67 1.06 -7.30 -0.57
CA PRO A 67 2.08 -6.27 -0.51
C PRO A 67 1.65 -5.05 -1.34
N GLY A 68 1.84 -3.87 -0.79
CA GLY A 68 1.42 -2.61 -1.39
C GLY A 68 1.75 -1.40 -0.51
N GLY A 69 1.35 -0.23 -0.98
CA GLY A 69 1.57 1.08 -0.35
C GLY A 69 0.66 2.13 -0.95
#